data_AF-A0A840RZV8-F1
#
_entry.id   AF-A0A840RZV8-F1
#
_cell.length_a   1.000
_cell.length_b   1.000
_cell.length_c   1.000
_cell.angle_alpha   90.00
_cell.angle_beta   90.00
_cell.angle_gamma   90.00
#
_symmetry.space_group_name_H-M   'P 1'
#
loop_
_entity.id
_entity.type
_entity.pdbx_description
1 polymer ?
#
loop_
_entity_poly.entity_id
_entity_poly.type
_entity_poly.pdbx_seq_one_letter_code
_entity_poly.pdbx_strand_id
1 'polypeptide(L)'
;MTPRAEVERADPNDLAAHMPPGLRPEQAPTMGEVIAGLHRAGVRTGLGAFNPPGTSPPLIGLAVPENFELPPGYVRHHQATDDGQTIEPILMFAPDQVFYDAAGRPVTLPADRVVPPEWAPPGLPIRRIVLPPPRPAEPRTP
;
A
#
# COMPACT_ATOMS: atom_id res chain seq x y z
N MET A 1 58.03 7.20 -3.92
CA MET A 1 57.72 6.33 -5.07
C MET A 1 56.29 5.84 -4.85
N THR A 2 55.38 6.34 -5.66
CA THR A 2 53.91 6.36 -5.49
C THR A 2 53.29 4.96 -5.60
N PRO A 3 52.32 4.55 -4.76
CA PRO A 3 51.45 3.44 -5.11
C PRO A 3 50.44 3.92 -6.15
N ARG A 4 50.40 3.21 -7.28
CA ARG A 4 49.52 3.42 -8.42
C ARG A 4 48.13 2.92 -8.01
N ALA A 5 47.21 3.85 -7.74
CA ALA A 5 45.80 3.53 -7.51
C ALA A 5 45.24 2.90 -8.79
N GLU A 6 44.93 1.61 -8.71
CA GLU A 6 44.19 0.89 -9.72
C GLU A 6 42.78 1.50 -9.75
N VAL A 7 42.44 2.13 -10.87
CA VAL A 7 41.12 2.74 -11.07
C VAL A 7 40.15 1.59 -11.30
N GLU A 8 39.48 1.18 -10.22
CA GLU A 8 38.40 0.21 -10.25
C GLU A 8 37.36 0.71 -11.27
N ARG A 9 37.27 0.03 -12.42
CA ARG A 9 36.34 0.41 -13.48
C ARG A 9 34.94 0.11 -12.96
N ALA A 10 34.19 1.16 -12.64
CA ALA A 10 32.78 1.06 -12.25
C ALA A 10 32.04 0.20 -13.28
N ASP A 11 31.32 -0.81 -12.79
CA ASP A 11 30.50 -1.70 -13.60
C ASP A 11 29.48 -0.84 -14.39
N PRO A 12 29.37 -0.96 -15.72
CA PRO A 12 28.39 -0.20 -16.51
C PRO A 12 26.93 -0.51 -16.13
N ASN A 13 26.70 -1.61 -15.41
CA ASN A 13 25.40 -2.01 -14.86
C ASN A 13 25.16 -1.46 -13.43
N ASP A 14 26.13 -0.73 -12.86
CA ASP A 14 25.97 -0.05 -11.58
C ASP A 14 25.14 1.23 -11.77
N LEU A 15 24.02 1.30 -11.04
CA LEU A 15 23.14 2.46 -10.99
C LEU A 15 23.90 3.74 -10.56
N ALA A 16 24.99 3.60 -9.79
CA ALA A 16 25.85 4.71 -9.42
C ALA A 16 26.48 5.43 -10.63
N ALA A 17 26.74 4.70 -11.73
CA ALA A 17 27.35 5.27 -12.95
C ALA A 17 26.39 6.18 -13.75
N HIS A 18 25.08 6.08 -13.47
CA HIS A 18 24.03 6.84 -14.16
C HIS A 18 23.48 7.99 -13.30
N MET A 19 24.03 8.21 -12.10
CA MET A 19 23.68 9.36 -11.27
C MET A 19 24.42 10.62 -11.75
N PRO A 20 23.76 11.79 -11.77
CA PRO A 20 24.42 13.05 -12.11
C PRO A 20 25.63 13.28 -11.19
N PRO A 21 26.80 13.66 -11.73
CA PRO A 21 27.97 13.91 -10.90
C PRO A 21 27.67 15.06 -9.92
N GLY A 22 27.89 14.81 -8.62
CA GLY A 22 27.69 15.80 -7.56
C GLY A 22 26.36 15.72 -6.81
N LEU A 23 25.48 14.76 -7.13
CA LEU A 23 24.34 14.47 -6.28
C LEU A 23 24.83 13.91 -4.94
N ARG A 24 24.60 14.62 -3.84
CA ARG A 24 24.82 14.02 -2.52
C ARG A 24 23.89 12.80 -2.39
N PRO A 25 24.25 11.75 -1.64
CA PRO A 25 23.30 10.66 -1.33
C PRO A 25 21.98 11.20 -0.76
N GLU A 26 22.07 12.35 -0.09
CA GLU A 26 21.00 13.21 0.43
C GLU A 26 20.10 13.91 -0.62
N GLN A 27 20.43 13.82 -1.90
CA GLN A 27 19.72 14.46 -3.00
C GLN A 27 19.26 13.44 -4.05
N ALA A 28 19.66 12.17 -3.90
CA ALA A 28 19.18 11.08 -4.73
C ALA A 28 17.65 10.96 -4.64
N PRO A 29 16.94 10.85 -5.78
CA PRO A 29 15.51 10.64 -5.78
C PRO A 29 15.21 9.29 -5.10
N THR A 30 14.15 9.28 -4.30
CA THR A 30 13.61 8.04 -3.73
C THR A 30 13.10 7.14 -4.84
N MET A 31 13.01 5.83 -4.57
CA MET A 31 12.42 4.88 -5.55
C MET A 31 11.00 5.28 -5.96
N GLY A 32 10.20 5.84 -5.06
CA GLY A 32 8.86 6.36 -5.38
C GLY A 32 8.90 7.54 -6.36
N GLU A 33 9.83 8.47 -6.20
CA GLU A 33 10.03 9.60 -7.12
C GLU A 33 10.51 9.13 -8.50
N VAL A 34 11.36 8.10 -8.55
CA VAL A 34 11.81 7.47 -9.81
C VAL A 34 10.62 6.84 -10.53
N ILE A 35 9.83 6.01 -9.84
CA ILE A 35 8.63 5.36 -10.41
C ILE A 35 7.62 6.40 -10.91
N ALA A 36 7.34 7.43 -10.11
CA ALA A 36 6.45 8.52 -10.50
C ALA A 36 6.97 9.29 -11.73
N GLY A 37 8.29 9.49 -11.82
CA GLY A 37 8.95 10.06 -13.00
C GLY A 37 8.77 9.21 -14.25
N LEU A 38 8.95 7.89 -14.14
CA LEU A 38 8.74 6.94 -15.24
C LEU A 38 7.29 6.95 -15.71
N HIS A 39 6.32 6.96 -14.80
CA HIS A 39 4.90 7.06 -15.14
C HIS A 39 4.56 8.36 -15.87
N ARG A 40 5.10 9.51 -15.44
CA ARG A 40 4.93 10.80 -16.15
C ARG A 40 5.53 10.76 -17.56
N ALA A 41 6.62 10.02 -17.76
CA ALA A 41 7.23 9.81 -19.06
C ALA A 41 6.51 8.74 -19.92
N GLY A 42 5.41 8.16 -19.42
CA GLY A 42 4.66 7.12 -20.11
C GLY A 42 5.29 5.72 -20.03
N VAL A 43 6.38 5.55 -19.28
CA VAL A 43 7.07 4.27 -19.12
C VAL A 43 6.42 3.47 -18.00
N ARG A 44 5.82 2.32 -18.35
CA ARG A 44 5.16 1.38 -17.42
C ARG A 44 5.79 -0.01 -17.39
N THR A 45 7.03 -0.12 -17.83
CA THR A 45 7.81 -1.37 -17.87
C THR A 45 9.01 -1.29 -16.93
N GLY A 46 9.60 -2.43 -16.57
CA GLY A 46 10.73 -2.48 -15.64
C GLY A 46 10.37 -1.88 -14.27
N LEU A 47 11.16 -0.93 -13.79
CA LEU A 47 10.85 -0.19 -12.55
C LEU A 47 9.54 0.61 -12.64
N GLY A 48 9.13 1.04 -13.84
CA GLY A 48 7.86 1.72 -14.05
C GLY A 48 6.63 0.81 -14.00
N ALA A 49 6.82 -0.52 -13.93
CA ALA A 49 5.72 -1.46 -13.73
C ALA A 49 5.21 -1.49 -12.29
N PHE A 50 6.02 -1.00 -11.34
CA PHE A 50 5.58 -0.80 -9.96
C PHE A 50 4.67 0.42 -9.87
N ASN A 51 3.75 0.38 -8.92
CA ASN A 51 2.96 1.54 -8.57
C ASN A 51 3.81 2.48 -7.71
N PRO A 52 3.79 3.80 -7.95
CA PRO A 52 4.41 4.73 -7.03
C PRO A 52 3.68 4.66 -5.68
N PRO A 53 4.40 4.87 -4.57
CA PRO A 53 3.81 5.01 -3.24
C PRO A 53 2.54 5.86 -3.25
N GLY A 54 1.49 5.38 -2.60
CA GLY A 54 0.25 6.13 -2.39
C GLY A 54 -0.80 6.08 -3.51
N THR A 55 -0.64 5.25 -4.55
CA THR A 55 -1.68 5.10 -5.60
C THR A 55 -2.86 4.22 -5.19
N SER A 56 -2.73 3.45 -4.11
CA SER A 56 -3.79 2.60 -3.55
C SER A 56 -3.90 2.84 -2.05
N PRO A 57 -4.53 3.95 -1.62
CA PRO A 57 -4.71 4.22 -0.20
C PRO A 57 -5.54 3.08 0.46
N PRO A 58 -5.20 2.68 1.70
CA PRO A 58 -5.96 1.67 2.42
C PRO A 58 -7.43 2.08 2.62
N LEU A 59 -8.34 1.11 2.52
CA LEU A 59 -9.77 1.32 2.70
C LEU A 59 -10.12 1.53 4.17
N ILE A 60 -10.95 2.54 4.46
CA ILE A 60 -11.49 2.81 5.80
C ILE A 60 -12.82 2.09 5.97
N GLY A 61 -12.84 1.02 6.76
CA GLY A 61 -14.03 0.24 7.08
C GLY A 61 -14.23 0.03 8.58
N LEU A 62 -15.24 -0.79 8.93
CA LEU A 62 -15.46 -1.23 10.31
C LEU A 62 -14.33 -2.16 10.74
N ALA A 63 -13.69 -1.85 11.87
CA ALA A 63 -12.62 -2.66 12.44
C ALA A 63 -13.18 -3.99 12.95
N VAL A 64 -12.55 -5.10 12.55
CA VAL A 64 -12.94 -6.43 12.99
C VAL A 64 -11.95 -6.96 14.02
N PRO A 65 -12.37 -7.19 15.28
CA PRO A 65 -11.51 -7.83 16.26
C PRO A 65 -11.07 -9.23 15.79
N GLU A 66 -9.83 -9.61 16.08
CA GLU A 66 -9.30 -10.94 15.71
C GLU A 66 -10.09 -12.08 16.38
N ASN A 67 -10.58 -11.85 17.60
CA ASN A 67 -11.32 -12.82 18.40
C ASN A 67 -12.83 -12.86 18.13
N PHE A 68 -13.34 -12.07 17.19
CA PHE A 68 -14.76 -12.12 16.82
C PHE A 68 -15.00 -13.31 15.86
N GLU A 69 -16.16 -13.94 15.86
CA GLU A 69 -16.50 -14.93 14.83
C GLU A 69 -17.40 -14.25 13.78
N LEU A 70 -16.95 -14.23 12.52
CA LEU A 70 -17.73 -13.59 11.47
C LEU A 70 -18.85 -14.53 11.00
N PRO A 71 -20.10 -14.05 10.92
CA PRO A 71 -21.16 -14.83 10.31
C PRO A 71 -20.90 -15.03 8.81
N PRO A 72 -21.52 -16.06 8.20
CA PRO A 72 -21.43 -16.29 6.77
C PRO A 72 -21.77 -15.05 5.95
N GLY A 73 -21.03 -14.81 4.87
CA GLY A 73 -21.17 -13.64 4.01
C GLY A 73 -20.26 -12.47 4.38
N TYR A 74 -19.59 -12.51 5.52
CA TYR A 74 -18.61 -11.49 5.91
C TYR A 74 -17.21 -12.06 5.90
N VAL A 75 -16.24 -11.23 5.51
CA VAL A 75 -14.82 -11.58 5.54
C VAL A 75 -14.00 -10.50 6.24
N ARG A 76 -12.90 -10.94 6.88
CA ARG A 76 -11.86 -10.04 7.37
C ARG A 76 -10.91 -9.72 6.23
N HIS A 77 -10.79 -8.44 5.91
CA HIS A 77 -9.80 -8.00 4.94
C HIS A 77 -8.63 -7.33 5.66
N HIS A 78 -7.47 -7.97 5.62
CA HIS A 78 -6.23 -7.44 6.17
C HIS A 78 -5.57 -6.53 5.16
N GLN A 79 -5.18 -5.34 5.62
CA GLN A 79 -4.53 -4.31 4.82
C GLN A 79 -3.26 -3.84 5.51
N ALA A 80 -2.32 -3.34 4.73
CA ALA A 80 -1.15 -2.64 5.21
C ALA A 80 -1.04 -1.28 4.52
N THR A 81 -0.40 -0.32 5.18
CA THR A 81 0.01 0.93 4.52
C THR A 81 1.10 0.65 3.49
N ASP A 82 1.30 1.59 2.57
CA ASP A 82 2.41 1.57 1.61
C ASP A 82 3.78 1.50 2.33
N ASP A 83 3.87 2.18 3.48
CA ASP A 83 5.01 2.11 4.39
C ASP A 83 5.08 0.76 5.15
N GLY A 84 4.30 -0.26 4.79
CA GLY A 84 4.33 -1.59 5.41
C GLY A 84 3.81 -1.65 6.85
N GLN A 85 3.10 -0.64 7.35
CA GLN A 85 2.46 -0.72 8.67
C GLN A 85 1.20 -1.57 8.57
N THR A 86 1.08 -2.57 9.44
CA THR A 86 -0.15 -3.37 9.57
C THR A 86 -1.28 -2.49 10.08
N ILE A 87 -2.43 -2.55 9.41
CA ILE A 87 -3.65 -1.87 9.81
C ILE A 87 -4.62 -2.92 10.35
N GLU A 88 -5.50 -2.50 11.25
CA GLU A 88 -6.60 -3.34 11.71
C GLU A 88 -7.43 -3.84 10.53
N PRO A 89 -7.85 -5.12 10.52
CA PRO A 89 -8.64 -5.66 9.43
C PRO A 89 -10.00 -4.99 9.38
N ILE A 90 -10.50 -4.79 8.17
CA ILE A 90 -11.81 -4.21 7.94
C ILE A 90 -12.84 -5.28 7.59
N LEU A 91 -14.10 -5.00 7.90
CA LEU A 91 -15.23 -5.83 7.53
C LEU A 91 -15.60 -5.62 6.06
N MET A 92 -15.59 -6.69 5.29
CA MET A 92 -16.02 -6.68 3.89
C MET A 92 -17.08 -7.74 3.62
N PHE A 93 -17.90 -7.52 2.60
CA PHE A 93 -18.79 -8.53 2.06
C PHE A 93 -17.99 -9.62 1.34
N ALA A 94 -18.36 -10.87 1.56
CA ALA A 94 -17.81 -12.01 0.84
C ALA A 94 -18.08 -11.88 -0.67
N PRO A 95 -17.11 -12.19 -1.53
CA PRO A 95 -17.21 -11.95 -2.97
C PRO A 95 -18.29 -12.78 -3.67
N ASP A 96 -18.62 -13.94 -3.11
CA ASP A 96 -19.45 -14.97 -3.74
C ASP A 96 -20.88 -15.02 -3.19
N GLN A 97 -21.28 -14.02 -2.38
CA GLN A 97 -22.57 -14.02 -1.71
C GLN A 97 -23.46 -12.87 -2.17
N VAL A 98 -24.70 -13.22 -2.52
CA VAL A 98 -25.77 -12.25 -2.79
C VAL A 98 -26.45 -11.93 -1.47
N PHE A 99 -26.50 -10.65 -1.14
CA PHE A 99 -27.22 -10.15 0.03
C PHE A 99 -28.65 -9.81 -0.36
N TYR A 100 -29.58 -9.99 0.57
CA TYR A 100 -30.99 -9.67 0.38
C TYR A 100 -31.45 -8.72 1.48
N ASP A 101 -32.33 -7.77 1.13
CA ASP A 101 -32.98 -6.90 2.10
C ASP A 101 -34.09 -7.63 2.87
N ALA A 102 -34.72 -6.94 3.82
CA ALA A 102 -35.85 -7.47 4.59
C ALA A 102 -37.07 -7.86 3.73
N ALA A 103 -37.16 -7.38 2.48
CA ALA A 103 -38.20 -7.75 1.52
C ALA A 103 -37.78 -8.90 0.60
N GLY A 104 -36.62 -9.53 0.83
CA GLY A 104 -36.08 -10.62 0.02
C GLY A 104 -35.55 -10.19 -1.34
N ARG A 105 -35.28 -8.89 -1.54
CA ARG A 105 -34.74 -8.38 -2.82
C ARG A 105 -33.22 -8.32 -2.74
N PRO A 106 -32.51 -8.70 -3.82
CA PRO A 106 -31.06 -8.61 -3.84
C PRO A 106 -30.62 -7.15 -3.68
N VAL A 107 -29.69 -6.90 -2.76
CA VAL A 107 -29.16 -5.56 -2.53
C VAL A 107 -27.88 -5.35 -3.33
N THR A 108 -27.75 -4.14 -3.89
CA THR A 108 -26.51 -3.72 -4.55
C THR A 108 -25.47 -3.45 -3.48
N LEU A 109 -24.40 -4.24 -3.47
CA LEU A 109 -23.27 -4.03 -2.58
C LEU A 109 -22.46 -2.80 -3.01
N PRO A 110 -21.77 -2.14 -2.07
CA PRO A 110 -20.77 -1.12 -2.38
C PRO A 110 -19.71 -1.65 -3.35
N ALA A 111 -19.20 -0.78 -4.23
CA ALA A 111 -18.19 -1.16 -5.23
C ALA A 111 -16.87 -1.63 -4.59
N ASP A 112 -16.51 -1.04 -3.45
CA ASP A 112 -15.37 -1.41 -2.62
C ASP A 112 -15.66 -2.60 -1.69
N ARG A 113 -16.92 -3.08 -1.66
CA ARG A 113 -17.43 -4.16 -0.79
C ARG A 113 -17.21 -3.93 0.71
N VAL A 114 -16.93 -2.70 1.14
CA VAL A 114 -16.79 -2.37 2.55
C VAL A 114 -18.17 -2.35 3.20
N VAL A 115 -18.30 -3.00 4.36
CA VAL A 115 -19.59 -3.10 5.03
C VAL A 115 -19.92 -1.79 5.76
N PRO A 116 -21.08 -1.17 5.49
CA PRO A 116 -21.52 0.01 6.21
C PRO A 116 -21.96 -0.33 7.65
N PRO A 117 -21.91 0.65 8.59
CA PRO A 117 -22.37 0.48 9.97
C PRO A 117 -23.76 -0.17 10.11
N GLU A 118 -24.67 0.17 9.21
CA GLU A 118 -26.07 -0.26 9.25
C GLU A 118 -26.23 -1.77 9.02
N TRP A 119 -25.27 -2.40 8.35
CA TRP A 119 -25.29 -3.84 8.02
C TRP A 119 -24.19 -4.61 8.76
N ALA A 120 -23.63 -4.01 9.81
CA ALA A 120 -22.69 -4.70 10.65
C ALA A 120 -23.36 -5.91 11.32
N PRO A 121 -22.66 -7.04 11.45
CA PRO A 121 -23.19 -8.21 12.13
C PRO A 121 -23.44 -7.90 13.62
N PRO A 122 -24.47 -8.53 14.22
CA PRO A 122 -24.79 -8.31 15.63
C PRO A 122 -23.61 -8.67 16.52
N GLY A 123 -23.33 -7.83 17.53
CA GLY A 123 -22.22 -8.02 18.45
C GLY A 123 -20.88 -7.48 17.97
N LEU A 124 -20.74 -7.06 16.70
CA LEU A 124 -19.53 -6.40 16.23
C LEU A 124 -19.48 -4.94 16.75
N PRO A 125 -18.36 -4.50 17.34
CA PRO A 125 -18.18 -3.10 17.70
C PRO A 125 -18.22 -2.20 16.48
N ILE A 126 -19.13 -1.22 16.46
CA ILE A 126 -19.25 -0.25 15.37
C ILE A 126 -18.17 0.82 15.52
N ARG A 127 -16.93 0.46 15.16
CA ARG A 127 -15.77 1.34 15.17
C ARG A 127 -15.10 1.31 13.81
N ARG A 128 -14.78 2.47 13.25
CA ARG A 128 -13.97 2.54 12.04
C ARG A 128 -12.49 2.41 12.38
N ILE A 129 -11.71 1.81 11.47
CA ILE A 129 -10.26 1.77 11.61
C ILE A 129 -9.69 3.19 11.56
N VAL A 130 -8.54 3.39 12.22
CA VAL A 130 -7.76 4.62 12.15
C VAL A 130 -6.44 4.26 11.48
N LEU A 131 -6.10 4.94 10.39
CA LEU A 131 -4.81 4.73 9.76
C LEU A 131 -3.70 5.30 10.63
N PRO A 132 -2.60 4.57 10.83
CA PRO A 132 -1.43 5.13 11.50
C PRO A 132 -0.87 6.29 10.67
N PRO A 133 -0.19 7.27 11.32
CA PRO A 133 0.53 8.29 10.58
C PRO A 133 1.63 7.64 9.73
N PRO A 134 1.91 8.18 8.52
CA PRO A 134 2.98 7.71 7.65
C PRO A 134 4.30 7.64 8.42
N ARG A 135 5.11 6.61 8.15
CA ARG A 135 6.43 6.55 8.78
C ARG A 135 7.30 7.67 8.20
N PRO A 136 8.07 8.40 9.04
CA PRO A 136 9.09 9.27 8.51
C PRO A 136 10.03 8.42 7.65
N ALA A 137 10.32 8.89 6.43
CA ALA A 137 11.37 8.27 5.62
C ALA A 137 12.63 8.17 6.49
N GLU A 138 13.19 6.97 6.62
CA GLU A 138 14.37 6.76 7.47
C GLU A 138 15.45 7.77 7.08
N PRO A 139 16.06 8.47 8.07
CA PRO A 139 17.15 9.37 7.78
C PRO A 139 18.25 8.57 7.09
N ARG A 140 18.62 9.00 5.90
CA ARG A 140 19.76 8.44 5.16
C ARG A 140 20.99 8.54 6.04
N THR A 141 21.43 7.41 6.59
CA THR A 141 22.71 7.34 7.29
C THR A 141 23.82 7.60 6.25
N PRO A 142 24.73 8.55 6.51
CA PRO A 142 25.76 8.97 5.55
C PRO A 142 26.80 7.88 5.24
#